data_AF-A0A0E0B4W7-F1
#
_entry.id   AF-A0A0E0B4W7-F1
#
_cell.length_a   1.000
_cell.length_b   1.000
_cell.length_c   1.000
_cell.angle_alpha   90.00
_cell.angle_beta   90.00
_cell.angle_gamma   90.00
#
_symmetry.space_group_name_H-M   'P 1'
#
loop_
_entity.id
_entity.type
_entity.pdbx_description
1 polymer ?
#
loop_
_entity_poly.entity_id
_entity_poly.type
_entity_poly.pdbx_seq_one_letter_code
_entity_poly.pdbx_strand_id
1 'polypeptide(L)'
;MASSATHLRAVLLAVALLVASPAAAAASVCEGEKFPAGRSYATCADLPALGATLHWTYDGKASTLSLAFVAKPPASGGGGWVSWAINPTGDGMKGAQALVAFKGGAGAAAYVVNTYNVTGYKPFPAASTPIAFNATDLAADESAATGKLRLYGKLQLPRGMETVNHIWQVGSTVTGGVPMKHAFAQENLDAKGRLSLAGHGAAVAQEPAPAPAAGGPSSAEAENAVTAASPSPSGKNAAANTHAPAPAALAAALALAGFLAFVSCDFYHVLRDTREVSCDTCKVSDDFYHVSRDTREISCQVSDDFYYVSRDTYEVSDDTYEMAVPLLTKKIVKKRVKQFKRPHSDRYIGLKTSWRRPKGIDSRVRRKFKGCTLMPNIGYGSDKKTRHYLPNKFKKFVVHNVSELELLMMHNRTYCAEIAHNVSTRKRKEIVERAAQLDIVVTNKLARLRSQEDE
;
A
#
# COMPACT_ATOMS: atom_id res chain seq x y z
N MET A 1 -0.36 64.48 -13.52
CA MET A 1 -0.42 63.01 -13.43
C MET A 1 0.96 62.45 -13.06
N ALA A 2 1.32 62.41 -11.77
CA ALA A 2 2.65 61.92 -11.35
C ALA A 2 2.65 61.13 -10.02
N SER A 3 1.74 61.45 -9.08
CA SER A 3 1.72 60.84 -7.74
C SER A 3 1.09 59.44 -7.66
N SER A 4 0.30 59.00 -8.66
CA SER A 4 -0.37 57.69 -8.62
C SER A 4 0.60 56.53 -8.94
N ALA A 5 1.58 56.77 -9.82
CA ALA A 5 2.53 55.75 -10.27
C ALA A 5 3.56 55.34 -9.19
N THR A 6 3.84 56.21 -8.22
CA THR A 6 4.76 55.93 -7.10
C THR A 6 4.11 55.04 -6.06
N HIS A 7 2.85 55.27 -5.68
CA HIS A 7 2.13 54.41 -4.74
C HIS A 7 1.89 53.01 -5.30
N LEU A 8 1.55 52.88 -6.59
CA LEU A 8 1.36 51.57 -7.21
C LEU A 8 2.66 50.74 -7.23
N ARG A 9 3.81 51.38 -7.47
CA ARG A 9 5.13 50.73 -7.40
C ARG A 9 5.54 50.37 -5.96
N ALA A 10 5.22 51.19 -4.98
CA ALA A 10 5.48 50.90 -3.57
C ALA A 10 4.65 49.71 -3.06
N VAL A 11 3.37 49.62 -3.43
CA VAL A 11 2.51 48.49 -3.09
C VAL A 11 2.97 47.20 -3.79
N LEU A 12 3.36 47.27 -5.07
CA LEU A 12 3.89 46.10 -5.78
C LEU A 12 5.23 45.60 -5.21
N LEU A 13 6.12 46.48 -4.73
CA LEU A 13 7.33 46.06 -4.01
C LEU A 13 6.99 45.45 -2.64
N ALA A 14 6.03 46.02 -1.90
CA ALA A 14 5.63 45.50 -0.58
C ALA A 14 4.98 44.10 -0.68
N VAL A 15 4.17 43.86 -1.71
CA VAL A 15 3.59 42.53 -1.99
C VAL A 15 4.67 41.54 -2.45
N ALA A 16 5.64 41.96 -3.27
CA ALA A 16 6.77 41.11 -3.67
C ALA A 16 7.67 40.71 -2.49
N LEU A 17 7.84 41.60 -1.50
CA LEU A 17 8.61 41.32 -0.27
C LEU A 17 7.87 40.44 0.74
N LEU A 18 6.53 40.41 0.73
CA LEU A 18 5.75 39.51 1.61
C LEU A 18 5.75 38.04 1.16
N VAL A 19 6.03 37.77 -0.11
CA VAL A 19 6.08 36.40 -0.67
C VAL A 19 7.47 35.75 -0.48
N ALA A 20 8.48 36.54 -0.11
CA ALA A 20 9.85 36.06 0.15
C ALA A 20 10.09 35.67 1.62
N SER A 21 9.18 34.88 2.21
CA SER A 21 9.53 34.12 3.41
C SER A 21 10.40 32.93 3.00
N PRO A 22 11.61 32.73 3.55
CA PRO A 22 12.33 31.49 3.31
C PRO A 22 11.48 30.36 3.87
N ALA A 23 11.14 29.38 3.03
CA ALA A 23 10.63 28.12 3.52
C ALA A 23 11.70 27.59 4.49
N ALA A 24 11.37 27.58 5.79
CA ALA A 24 12.22 26.93 6.77
C ALA A 24 12.27 25.46 6.37
N ALA A 25 13.40 25.05 5.76
CA ALA A 25 13.62 23.67 5.39
C ALA A 25 13.48 22.86 6.68
N ALA A 26 12.41 22.07 6.77
CA ALA A 26 12.28 21.10 7.83
C ALA A 26 13.48 20.16 7.68
N ALA A 27 14.42 20.24 8.63
CA ALA A 27 15.57 19.36 8.64
C ALA A 27 15.05 17.92 8.59
N SER A 28 15.65 17.10 7.72
CA SER A 28 15.22 15.71 7.57
C SER A 28 15.27 15.02 8.93
N VAL A 29 14.26 14.18 9.23
CA VAL A 29 14.13 13.56 10.57
C VAL A 29 15.36 12.70 10.86
N CYS A 30 15.90 12.10 9.82
CA CYS A 30 17.15 11.37 9.78
C CYS A 30 18.38 12.20 10.23
N GLU A 31 18.57 13.46 9.82
CA GLU A 31 19.76 14.25 10.24
C GLU A 31 19.83 14.54 11.75
N GLY A 32 18.68 14.48 12.45
CA GLY A 32 18.61 14.68 13.91
C GLY A 32 19.01 13.48 14.78
N GLU A 33 19.12 12.27 14.22
CA GLU A 33 19.28 11.04 15.01
C GLU A 33 20.75 10.84 15.48
N LYS A 34 20.93 10.70 16.80
CA LYS A 34 22.25 10.56 17.44
C LYS A 34 22.53 9.12 17.86
N PHE A 35 23.54 8.52 17.23
CA PHE A 35 23.98 7.15 17.52
C PHE A 35 25.00 7.07 18.68
N PRO A 36 25.12 5.89 19.33
CA PRO A 36 26.16 5.65 20.33
C PRO A 36 27.58 5.83 19.78
N ALA A 37 28.54 6.10 20.68
CA ALA A 37 29.93 6.36 20.34
C ALA A 37 30.54 5.26 19.44
N GLY A 38 31.22 5.68 18.37
CA GLY A 38 31.82 4.79 17.38
C GLY A 38 30.92 4.38 16.21
N ARG A 39 29.68 4.89 16.11
CA ARG A 39 28.79 4.68 14.95
C ARG A 39 28.43 6.00 14.28
N SER A 40 28.91 6.18 13.05
CA SER A 40 28.59 7.32 12.18
C SER A 40 28.34 6.82 10.77
N TYR A 41 27.42 7.47 10.06
CA TYR A 41 27.01 7.08 8.72
C TYR A 41 27.08 8.28 7.77
N ALA A 42 27.63 8.06 6.57
CA ALA A 42 27.83 9.08 5.55
C ALA A 42 26.54 9.49 4.82
N THR A 43 25.59 8.57 4.68
CA THR A 43 24.31 8.80 3.99
C THR A 43 23.13 8.46 4.89
N CYS A 44 22.02 9.14 4.64
CA CYS A 44 20.87 9.30 5.50
C CYS A 44 19.64 9.52 4.59
N ALA A 45 18.52 8.86 4.89
CA ALA A 45 17.23 9.07 4.23
C ALA A 45 16.05 8.77 5.16
N ASP A 46 15.04 9.62 5.12
CA ASP A 46 13.71 9.34 5.65
C ASP A 46 12.98 8.39 4.67
N LEU A 47 12.36 7.32 5.19
CA LEU A 47 11.63 6.35 4.39
C LEU A 47 10.13 6.73 4.33
N PRO A 48 9.45 6.48 3.20
CA PRO A 48 8.09 7.00 2.98
C PRO A 48 6.99 6.37 3.84
N ALA A 49 7.28 5.28 4.56
CA ALA A 49 6.29 4.51 5.31
C ALA A 49 6.83 4.03 6.67
N LEU A 50 5.93 3.83 7.65
CA LEU A 50 6.23 3.33 9.00
C LEU A 50 7.09 4.27 9.87
N GLY A 51 7.19 5.56 9.50
CA GLY A 51 7.95 6.59 10.25
C GLY A 51 9.43 6.26 10.43
N ALA A 52 9.98 5.46 9.51
CA ALA A 52 11.30 4.86 9.59
C ALA A 52 12.38 5.72 8.90
N THR A 53 13.62 5.65 9.39
CA THR A 53 14.78 6.27 8.75
C THR A 53 15.87 5.22 8.53
N LEU A 54 16.66 5.42 7.47
CA LEU A 54 17.78 4.56 7.12
C LEU A 54 19.04 5.40 6.99
N HIS A 55 20.10 4.97 7.67
CA HIS A 55 21.42 5.55 7.60
C HIS A 55 22.38 4.48 7.12
N TRP A 56 23.29 4.81 6.22
CA TRP A 56 24.24 3.85 5.68
C TRP A 56 25.58 4.47 5.27
N THR A 57 26.57 3.61 5.12
CA THR A 57 27.86 3.91 4.51
C THR A 57 28.29 2.70 3.72
N TYR A 58 28.52 2.88 2.43
CA TYR A 58 29.00 1.83 1.55
C TYR A 58 30.46 2.09 1.18
N ASP A 59 31.34 1.16 1.54
CA ASP A 59 32.68 1.11 0.98
C ASP A 59 32.68 0.17 -0.23
N GLY A 60 32.71 0.73 -1.44
CA GLY A 60 32.78 -0.04 -2.67
C GLY A 60 34.06 -0.88 -2.82
N LYS A 61 35.18 -0.48 -2.20
CA LYS A 61 36.46 -1.23 -2.25
C LYS A 61 36.40 -2.49 -1.40
N ALA A 62 35.89 -2.38 -0.18
CA ALA A 62 35.59 -3.53 0.68
C ALA A 62 34.33 -4.30 0.21
N SER A 63 33.46 -3.65 -0.56
CA SER A 63 32.08 -4.09 -0.86
C SER A 63 31.26 -4.34 0.41
N THR A 64 31.46 -3.50 1.42
CA THR A 64 30.84 -3.60 2.74
C THR A 64 29.86 -2.46 2.96
N LEU A 65 28.61 -2.80 3.28
CA LEU A 65 27.55 -1.86 3.64
C LEU A 65 27.39 -1.83 5.16
N SER A 66 27.75 -0.73 5.80
CA SER A 66 27.40 -0.45 7.20
C SER A 66 26.06 0.27 7.25
N LEU A 67 25.12 -0.16 8.09
CA LEU A 67 23.79 0.47 8.20
C LEU A 67 23.31 0.64 9.65
N ALA A 68 22.44 1.63 9.83
CA ALA A 68 21.51 1.76 10.96
C ALA A 68 20.10 2.01 10.41
N PHE A 69 19.15 1.16 10.81
CA PHE A 69 17.73 1.31 10.53
C PHE A 69 17.00 1.70 11.81
N VAL A 70 16.15 2.73 11.76
CA VAL A 70 15.51 3.31 12.94
C VAL A 70 14.00 3.42 12.72
N ALA A 71 13.21 2.75 13.56
CA ALA A 71 11.75 2.80 13.46
C ALA A 71 11.09 2.63 14.83
N LYS A 72 9.84 3.10 14.99
CA LYS A 72 9.07 2.87 16.22
C LYS A 72 8.23 1.59 16.06
N PRO A 73 8.44 0.54 16.86
CA PRO A 73 7.56 -0.63 16.81
C PRO A 73 6.16 -0.27 17.36
N PRO A 74 5.06 -0.80 16.78
CA PRO A 74 3.69 -0.51 17.20
C PRO A 74 3.28 -1.22 18.51
N ALA A 75 4.23 -1.58 19.36
CA ALA A 75 4.01 -2.37 20.57
C ALA A 75 3.77 -1.47 21.79
N SER A 76 2.58 -1.55 22.38
CA SER A 76 2.32 -1.05 23.73
C SER A 76 3.11 -1.90 24.74
N GLY A 77 4.13 -1.31 25.37
CA GLY A 77 4.95 -1.99 26.40
C GLY A 77 6.32 -2.51 25.95
N GLY A 78 6.85 -2.08 24.79
CA GLY A 78 8.27 -2.29 24.43
C GLY A 78 8.66 -3.72 24.06
N GLY A 79 7.69 -4.58 23.75
CA GLY A 79 7.86 -5.98 23.32
C GLY A 79 7.83 -6.21 21.80
N GLY A 80 7.89 -5.14 21.00
CA GLY A 80 7.82 -5.21 19.55
C GLY A 80 9.16 -5.49 18.87
N TRP A 81 9.13 -5.52 17.54
CA TRP A 81 10.29 -5.79 16.71
C TRP A 81 10.33 -4.85 15.49
N VAL A 82 11.53 -4.62 14.97
CA VAL A 82 11.75 -3.90 13.71
C VAL A 82 12.70 -4.68 12.81
N SER A 83 12.57 -4.51 11.50
CA SER A 83 13.37 -5.23 10.52
C SER A 83 13.71 -4.41 9.29
N TRP A 84 14.85 -4.74 8.71
CA TRP A 84 15.30 -4.23 7.43
C TRP A 84 15.94 -5.36 6.62
N ALA A 85 15.68 -5.41 5.32
CA ALA A 85 16.08 -6.52 4.47
C ALA A 85 16.49 -6.06 3.05
N ILE A 86 17.41 -6.81 2.44
CA ILE A 86 17.73 -6.71 1.01
C ILE A 86 17.06 -7.87 0.27
N ASN A 87 16.34 -7.61 -0.83
CA ASN A 87 15.88 -8.67 -1.73
C ASN A 87 16.66 -8.65 -3.06
N PRO A 88 17.56 -9.63 -3.30
CA PRO A 88 18.29 -9.73 -4.56
C PRO A 88 17.48 -10.34 -5.71
N THR A 89 16.26 -10.84 -5.46
CA THR A 89 15.45 -11.61 -6.42
C THR A 89 14.14 -10.95 -6.84
N GLY A 90 13.73 -9.85 -6.19
CA GLY A 90 12.47 -9.17 -6.42
C GLY A 90 12.30 -7.95 -5.51
N ASP A 91 11.09 -7.42 -5.41
CA ASP A 91 10.71 -6.21 -4.67
C ASP A 91 9.85 -6.50 -3.42
N GLY A 92 9.17 -7.65 -3.37
CA GLY A 92 8.34 -8.07 -2.22
C GLY A 92 9.07 -8.94 -1.18
N MET A 93 8.40 -9.28 -0.08
CA MET A 93 9.00 -10.01 1.07
C MET A 93 9.65 -11.35 0.71
N LYS A 94 9.19 -12.03 -0.34
CA LYS A 94 9.72 -13.34 -0.76
C LYS A 94 11.08 -13.19 -1.45
N GLY A 95 12.10 -13.82 -0.87
CA GLY A 95 13.51 -13.74 -1.28
C GLY A 95 14.34 -12.78 -0.42
N ALA A 96 13.70 -12.01 0.46
CA ALA A 96 14.36 -11.02 1.29
C ALA A 96 15.34 -11.65 2.30
N GLN A 97 16.51 -11.06 2.41
CA GLN A 97 17.56 -11.38 3.38
C GLN A 97 17.46 -10.36 4.51
N ALA A 98 16.77 -10.73 5.59
CA ALA A 98 16.33 -9.82 6.63
C ALA A 98 17.25 -9.82 7.86
N LEU A 99 17.47 -8.62 8.41
CA LEU A 99 17.95 -8.38 9.77
C LEU A 99 16.74 -7.98 10.61
N VAL A 100 16.53 -8.62 11.77
CA VAL A 100 15.36 -8.36 12.64
C VAL A 100 15.84 -8.13 14.07
N ALA A 101 15.55 -6.96 14.63
CA ALA A 101 15.85 -6.56 16.00
C ALA A 101 14.63 -6.77 16.90
N PHE A 102 14.80 -7.51 18.00
CA PHE A 102 13.72 -7.81 18.96
C PHE A 102 14.27 -8.26 20.33
N LYS A 103 13.42 -8.31 21.36
CA LYS A 103 13.76 -8.85 22.69
C LYS A 103 13.51 -10.36 22.72
N GLY A 104 14.53 -11.15 23.07
CA GLY A 104 14.53 -12.62 22.94
C GLY A 104 13.52 -13.42 23.79
N GLY A 105 12.72 -12.74 24.62
CA GLY A 105 11.68 -13.35 25.45
C GLY A 105 10.93 -12.31 26.27
N ALA A 106 9.81 -12.71 26.88
CA ALA A 106 9.07 -11.85 27.80
C ALA A 106 9.96 -11.47 29.00
N GLY A 107 10.24 -10.18 29.17
CA GLY A 107 11.15 -9.66 30.20
C GLY A 107 12.64 -9.64 29.83
N ALA A 108 13.04 -9.97 28.60
CA ALA A 108 14.43 -9.82 28.18
C ALA A 108 14.83 -8.33 28.11
N ALA A 109 15.86 -7.95 28.89
CA ALA A 109 16.28 -6.55 29.04
C ALA A 109 16.96 -5.97 27.79
N ALA A 110 17.68 -6.80 27.01
CA ALA A 110 18.45 -6.38 25.84
C ALA A 110 17.78 -6.80 24.52
N TYR A 111 17.94 -5.98 23.49
CA TYR A 111 17.59 -6.34 22.11
C TYR A 111 18.68 -7.20 21.48
N VAL A 112 18.24 -8.17 20.68
CA VAL A 112 19.08 -9.07 19.89
C VAL A 112 18.73 -8.89 18.42
N VAL A 113 19.70 -9.07 17.53
CA VAL A 113 19.51 -9.03 16.08
C VAL A 113 19.75 -10.41 15.50
N ASN A 114 18.70 -10.99 14.92
CA ASN A 114 18.79 -12.26 14.17
C ASN A 114 18.68 -11.99 12.67
N THR A 115 19.22 -12.94 11.89
CA THR A 115 19.16 -12.95 10.43
C THR A 115 18.15 -13.99 9.93
N TYR A 116 17.33 -13.63 8.95
CA TYR A 116 16.27 -14.49 8.40
C TYR A 116 16.25 -14.50 6.88
N ASN A 117 16.31 -15.69 6.29
CA ASN A 117 16.18 -15.90 4.85
C ASN A 117 14.70 -16.16 4.49
N VAL A 118 14.00 -15.11 4.04
CA VAL A 118 12.54 -15.09 3.87
C VAL A 118 12.13 -15.77 2.56
N THR A 119 12.13 -17.10 2.54
CA THR A 119 11.76 -17.89 1.33
C THR A 119 10.26 -17.89 0.99
N GLY A 120 9.41 -17.33 1.85
CA GLY A 120 7.97 -17.17 1.66
C GLY A 120 7.23 -16.84 2.96
N TYR A 121 5.91 -16.72 2.89
CA TYR A 121 5.03 -16.34 4.01
C TYR A 121 4.82 -17.50 5.00
N LYS A 122 5.83 -17.79 5.81
CA LYS A 122 5.79 -18.78 6.90
C LYS A 122 6.34 -18.16 8.18
N PRO A 123 5.91 -18.62 9.38
CA PRO A 123 6.52 -18.21 10.64
C PRO A 123 8.04 -18.42 10.62
N PHE A 124 8.79 -17.50 11.21
CA PHE A 124 10.23 -17.65 11.34
C PHE A 124 10.58 -18.82 12.27
N PRO A 125 11.70 -19.53 12.03
CA PRO A 125 12.24 -20.47 13.01
C PRO A 125 12.75 -19.71 14.24
N ALA A 126 12.80 -20.40 15.39
CA ALA A 126 13.31 -19.82 16.63
C ALA A 126 14.81 -19.47 16.58
N ALA A 127 15.59 -20.20 15.78
CA ALA A 127 17.00 -19.89 15.55
C ALA A 127 17.18 -18.94 14.36
N SER A 128 18.20 -18.07 14.44
CA SER A 128 18.70 -17.29 13.30
C SER A 128 19.10 -18.22 12.14
N THR A 129 18.86 -17.79 10.90
CA THR A 129 19.17 -18.57 9.69
C THR A 129 20.22 -17.87 8.82
N PRO A 130 21.17 -18.60 8.21
CA PRO A 130 22.13 -18.00 7.29
C PRO A 130 21.44 -17.26 6.13
N ILE A 131 21.90 -16.03 5.88
CA ILE A 131 21.48 -15.19 4.75
C ILE A 131 22.60 -15.08 3.70
N ALA A 132 22.25 -14.70 2.48
CA ALA A 132 23.19 -14.66 1.34
C ALA A 132 24.32 -13.62 1.48
N PHE A 133 24.10 -12.55 2.26
CA PHE A 133 25.08 -11.51 2.55
C PHE A 133 25.65 -11.74 3.94
N ASN A 134 26.97 -11.91 4.08
CA ASN A 134 27.55 -12.18 5.39
C ASN A 134 27.33 -10.96 6.31
N ALA A 135 26.79 -11.21 7.50
CA ALA A 135 26.36 -10.17 8.42
C ALA A 135 27.24 -10.15 9.68
N THR A 136 27.84 -9.01 9.96
CA THR A 136 28.74 -8.76 11.10
C THR A 136 28.33 -7.49 11.84
N ASP A 137 28.93 -7.25 13.01
CA ASP A 137 28.67 -6.09 13.89
C ASP A 137 27.17 -5.85 14.19
N LEU A 138 26.40 -6.94 14.25
CA LEU A 138 24.95 -6.92 14.51
C LEU A 138 24.67 -6.50 15.95
N ALA A 139 23.85 -5.46 16.12
CA ALA A 139 23.43 -4.96 17.43
C ALA A 139 22.10 -4.22 17.32
N ALA A 140 21.41 -4.03 18.44
CA ALA A 140 20.24 -3.15 18.51
C ALA A 140 20.16 -2.44 19.87
N ASP A 141 19.63 -1.22 19.86
CA ASP A 141 19.35 -0.44 21.07
C ASP A 141 18.09 0.43 20.88
N GLU A 142 17.51 0.89 21.98
CA GLU A 142 16.31 1.73 21.98
C GLU A 142 16.68 3.16 22.37
N SER A 143 16.25 4.14 21.57
CA SER A 143 16.47 5.55 21.84
C SER A 143 15.51 6.02 22.94
N ALA A 144 16.01 6.19 24.16
CA ALA A 144 15.22 6.60 25.32
C ALA A 144 14.49 7.95 25.14
N ALA A 145 14.96 8.80 24.22
CA ALA A 145 14.33 10.10 23.91
C ALA A 145 13.12 9.99 22.95
N THR A 146 13.09 9.00 22.05
CA THR A 146 12.06 8.90 20.99
C THR A 146 11.23 7.62 21.05
N GLY A 147 11.67 6.62 21.82
CA GLY A 147 11.10 5.27 21.83
C GLY A 147 11.24 4.55 20.48
N LYS A 148 12.17 4.98 19.62
CA LYS A 148 12.50 4.28 18.37
C LYS A 148 13.54 3.20 18.64
N LEU A 149 13.33 2.02 18.06
CA LEU A 149 14.27 0.91 18.06
C LEU A 149 15.26 1.09 16.90
N ARG A 150 16.56 0.97 17.20
CA ARG A 150 17.68 1.17 16.28
C ARG A 150 18.37 -0.17 16.04
N LEU A 151 18.35 -0.62 14.80
CA LEU A 151 18.93 -1.86 14.30
C LEU A 151 20.23 -1.54 13.54
N TYR A 152 21.33 -2.17 13.93
CA TYR A 152 22.65 -1.94 13.35
C TYR A 152 23.22 -3.22 12.74
N GLY A 153 23.99 -3.07 11.66
CA GLY A 153 24.75 -4.18 11.09
C GLY A 153 25.70 -3.77 9.98
N LYS A 154 26.62 -4.67 9.66
CA LYS A 154 27.47 -4.61 8.46
C LYS A 154 27.20 -5.81 7.58
N LEU A 155 26.94 -5.57 6.29
CA LEU A 155 26.69 -6.61 5.30
C LEU A 155 27.81 -6.62 4.26
N GLN A 156 28.36 -7.79 4.01
CA GLN A 156 29.26 -8.03 2.88
C GLN A 156 28.44 -8.28 1.62
N LEU A 157 28.50 -7.33 0.68
CA LEU A 157 27.79 -7.40 -0.60
C LEU A 157 28.72 -7.94 -1.71
N PRO A 158 28.14 -8.45 -2.82
CA PRO A 158 28.91 -8.75 -4.03
C PRO A 158 29.55 -7.49 -4.63
N ARG A 159 30.76 -7.64 -5.19
CA ARG A 159 31.47 -6.57 -5.89
C ARG A 159 30.65 -6.03 -7.07
N GLY A 160 30.63 -4.72 -7.25
CA GLY A 160 29.91 -4.05 -8.35
C GLY A 160 28.40 -3.89 -8.12
N MET A 161 27.89 -4.18 -6.92
CA MET A 161 26.51 -3.85 -6.55
C MET A 161 26.41 -2.35 -6.23
N GLU A 162 25.61 -1.62 -7.00
CA GLU A 162 25.39 -0.17 -6.85
C GLU A 162 23.98 0.16 -6.34
N THR A 163 22.97 -0.60 -6.76
CA THR A 163 21.58 -0.45 -6.33
C THR A 163 21.05 -1.76 -5.77
N VAL A 164 20.23 -1.68 -4.72
CA VAL A 164 19.57 -2.83 -4.10
C VAL A 164 18.08 -2.56 -3.89
N ASN A 165 17.24 -3.57 -4.06
CA ASN A 165 15.87 -3.52 -3.59
C ASN A 165 15.90 -3.79 -2.08
N HIS A 166 15.32 -2.88 -1.29
CA HIS A 166 15.23 -3.03 0.17
C HIS A 166 13.76 -3.03 0.63
N ILE A 167 13.53 -3.61 1.80
CA ILE A 167 12.20 -3.77 2.41
C ILE A 167 12.37 -3.58 3.92
N TRP A 168 11.42 -2.91 4.56
CA TRP A 168 11.41 -2.72 6.01
C TRP A 168 10.06 -3.08 6.59
N GLN A 169 10.04 -3.53 7.84
CA GLN A 169 8.80 -3.82 8.56
C GLN A 169 8.96 -3.57 10.05
N VAL A 170 7.83 -3.26 10.70
CA VAL A 170 7.69 -3.17 12.15
C VAL A 170 6.56 -4.10 12.62
N GLY A 171 6.69 -4.66 13.82
CA GLY A 171 5.66 -5.52 14.39
C GLY A 171 5.50 -5.35 15.90
N SER A 172 4.30 -5.63 16.38
CA SER A 172 3.89 -5.41 17.77
C SER A 172 4.30 -6.52 18.74
N THR A 173 4.42 -7.77 18.26
CA THR A 173 4.49 -8.94 19.15
C THR A 173 5.65 -9.88 18.80
N VAL A 174 6.33 -10.34 19.84
CA VAL A 174 7.33 -11.41 19.80
C VAL A 174 6.86 -12.53 20.74
N THR A 175 6.68 -13.75 20.23
CA THR A 175 6.18 -14.88 21.01
C THR A 175 7.25 -15.97 21.07
N GLY A 176 7.63 -16.41 22.27
CA GLY A 176 8.63 -17.47 22.45
C GLY A 176 10.01 -17.14 21.87
N GLY A 177 10.38 -15.85 21.83
CA GLY A 177 11.62 -15.40 21.17
C GLY A 177 11.57 -15.39 19.65
N VAL A 178 10.37 -15.39 19.05
CA VAL A 178 10.17 -15.34 17.60
C VAL A 178 9.30 -14.12 17.22
N PRO A 179 9.75 -13.25 16.30
CA PRO A 179 8.92 -12.20 15.73
C PRO A 179 7.65 -12.76 15.08
N MET A 180 6.47 -12.26 15.51
CA MET A 180 5.19 -12.61 14.89
C MET A 180 4.95 -11.82 13.60
N LYS A 181 3.91 -12.16 12.82
CA LYS A 181 3.54 -11.40 11.61
C LYS A 181 3.37 -9.90 11.91
N HIS A 182 3.83 -9.05 11.00
CA HIS A 182 3.52 -7.61 11.02
C HIS A 182 2.07 -7.38 10.56
N ALA A 183 1.59 -6.14 10.68
CA ALA A 183 0.30 -5.73 10.11
C ALA A 183 0.36 -5.68 8.57
N PHE A 184 -0.82 -5.74 7.93
CA PHE A 184 -0.97 -5.62 6.48
C PHE A 184 -1.65 -4.30 6.08
N ALA A 185 -1.42 -3.23 6.85
CA ALA A 185 -1.91 -1.89 6.50
C ALA A 185 -1.17 -1.37 5.26
N GLN A 186 -1.73 -0.35 4.60
CA GLN A 186 -1.16 0.21 3.37
C GLN A 186 0.30 0.64 3.54
N GLU A 187 0.65 1.29 4.65
CA GLU A 187 2.06 1.62 4.99
C GLU A 187 2.97 0.38 5.06
N ASN A 188 2.48 -0.79 5.49
CA ASN A 188 3.27 -2.02 5.48
C ASN A 188 3.45 -2.57 4.05
N LEU A 189 2.50 -2.36 3.15
CA LEU A 189 2.61 -2.80 1.75
C LEU A 189 3.55 -1.89 0.95
N ASP A 190 3.56 -0.59 1.29
CA ASP A 190 4.42 0.44 0.68
C ASP A 190 5.83 0.50 1.31
N ALA A 191 6.11 -0.30 2.34
CA ALA A 191 7.41 -0.37 3.02
C ALA A 191 8.50 -1.15 2.23
N LYS A 192 8.63 -0.83 0.94
CA LYS A 192 9.62 -1.37 0.00
C LYS A 192 10.16 -0.26 -0.90
N GLY A 193 11.37 -0.43 -1.42
CA GLY A 193 11.99 0.60 -2.27
C GLY A 193 13.27 0.16 -2.95
N ARG A 194 13.89 1.11 -3.66
CA ARG A 194 15.22 0.97 -4.25
C ARG A 194 16.20 1.91 -3.57
N LEU A 195 17.30 1.35 -3.10
CA LEU A 195 18.38 2.05 -2.42
C LEU A 195 19.60 2.14 -3.35
N SER A 196 20.08 3.35 -3.62
CA SER A 196 21.43 3.56 -4.16
C SER A 196 22.44 3.46 -3.03
N LEU A 197 23.46 2.62 -3.19
CA LEU A 197 24.50 2.42 -2.19
C LEU A 197 25.56 3.54 -2.26
N ALA A 198 25.77 4.12 -3.44
CA ALA A 198 26.64 5.27 -3.66
C ALA A 198 25.81 6.54 -3.94
N GLY A 199 26.18 7.65 -3.29
CA GLY A 199 25.54 8.96 -3.46
C GLY A 199 24.80 9.45 -2.22
N HIS A 200 24.86 10.76 -1.98
CA HIS A 200 24.16 11.41 -0.87
C HIS A 200 22.68 11.63 -1.23
N GLY A 201 21.77 11.14 -0.39
CA GLY A 201 20.41 11.67 -0.23
C GLY A 201 19.51 11.77 -1.47
N ALA A 202 18.97 10.63 -1.95
CA ALA A 202 17.61 10.57 -2.52
C ALA A 202 17.14 9.11 -2.66
N ALA A 203 16.13 8.69 -1.91
CA ALA A 203 15.27 7.61 -2.36
C ALA A 203 14.37 8.18 -3.46
N VAL A 204 14.51 7.72 -4.70
CA VAL A 204 13.73 8.23 -5.83
C VAL A 204 12.28 7.76 -5.66
N ALA A 205 11.40 8.71 -5.34
CA ALA A 205 9.96 8.47 -5.32
C ALA A 205 9.46 8.10 -6.73
N GLN A 206 8.54 7.16 -6.79
CA GLN A 206 8.03 6.63 -8.06
C GLN A 206 7.02 7.62 -8.68
N GLU A 207 7.32 8.10 -9.88
CA GLU A 207 6.44 8.96 -10.66
C GLU A 207 5.17 8.20 -11.09
N PRO A 208 3.95 8.74 -10.89
CA PRO A 208 2.72 8.09 -11.32
C PRO A 208 2.57 8.17 -12.85
N ALA A 209 2.18 7.05 -13.48
CA ALA A 209 1.98 6.99 -14.93
C ALA A 209 0.82 7.91 -15.38
N PRO A 210 0.93 8.55 -16.57
CA PRO A 210 -0.10 9.45 -17.08
C PRO A 210 -1.39 8.69 -17.42
N ALA A 211 -2.53 9.28 -17.07
CA ALA A 211 -3.85 8.73 -17.37
C ALA A 211 -4.13 8.65 -18.88
N PRO A 212 -4.88 7.64 -19.36
CA PRO A 212 -5.21 7.50 -20.77
C PRO A 212 -6.17 8.60 -21.24
N ALA A 213 -5.86 9.23 -22.38
CA ALA A 213 -6.72 10.23 -22.99
C ALA A 213 -8.05 9.61 -23.47
N ALA A 214 -9.17 10.09 -22.94
CA ALA A 214 -10.49 9.74 -23.44
C ALA A 214 -10.76 10.48 -24.76
N GLY A 215 -10.72 9.74 -25.87
CA GLY A 215 -11.16 10.26 -27.17
C GLY A 215 -12.68 10.28 -27.27
N GLY A 216 -13.27 11.45 -27.52
CA GLY A 216 -14.66 11.59 -27.95
C GLY A 216 -14.74 11.84 -29.46
N PRO A 217 -15.70 11.23 -30.19
CA PRO A 217 -16.07 11.66 -31.54
C PRO A 217 -17.16 12.75 -31.50
N SER A 218 -17.14 13.61 -32.52
CA SER A 218 -18.01 14.78 -32.70
C SER A 218 -19.24 14.50 -33.57
N SER A 219 -20.35 15.21 -33.32
CA SER A 219 -21.40 15.69 -34.27
C SER A 219 -22.69 16.04 -33.48
N ALA A 220 -23.49 17.07 -33.77
CA ALA A 220 -23.38 18.19 -34.71
C ALA A 220 -24.23 19.41 -34.21
N GLU A 221 -23.83 20.61 -34.65
CA GLU A 221 -24.61 21.74 -35.23
C GLU A 221 -26.13 21.86 -34.99
N ALA A 222 -26.75 23.05 -34.81
CA ALA A 222 -26.30 24.47 -34.82
C ALA A 222 -27.29 25.29 -33.91
N GLU A 223 -27.36 26.63 -33.81
CA GLU A 223 -26.85 27.84 -34.52
C GLU A 223 -26.51 28.96 -33.46
N ASN A 224 -26.34 30.28 -33.68
CA ASN A 224 -26.35 31.18 -34.86
C ASN A 224 -25.42 32.42 -34.62
N ALA A 225 -25.74 33.59 -35.19
CA ALA A 225 -25.00 34.85 -35.28
C ALA A 225 -24.68 35.59 -33.95
N VAL A 226 -23.57 36.34 -33.72
CA VAL A 226 -22.44 36.93 -34.52
C VAL A 226 -22.55 38.44 -34.88
N THR A 227 -21.73 39.27 -34.21
CA THR A 227 -21.12 40.59 -34.61
C THR A 227 -22.00 41.85 -34.84
N ALA A 228 -21.49 43.10 -34.90
CA ALA A 228 -20.34 43.81 -34.28
C ALA A 228 -20.34 45.33 -34.69
N ALA A 229 -19.34 46.08 -34.19
CA ALA A 229 -18.74 47.32 -34.75
C ALA A 229 -19.28 48.72 -34.32
N SER A 230 -18.33 49.67 -34.24
CA SER A 230 -18.49 51.11 -33.95
C SER A 230 -18.61 51.97 -35.23
N PRO A 231 -18.85 53.29 -35.13
CA PRO A 231 -17.76 54.23 -35.47
C PRO A 231 -17.73 55.59 -34.69
N SER A 232 -16.74 56.44 -35.02
CA SER A 232 -16.46 57.84 -34.56
C SER A 232 -17.20 58.90 -35.44
N PRO A 233 -17.09 60.27 -35.34
CA PRO A 233 -15.83 61.08 -35.28
C PRO A 233 -15.79 62.54 -34.67
N SER A 234 -14.56 63.07 -34.50
CA SER A 234 -14.00 64.45 -34.72
C SER A 234 -14.71 65.81 -34.42
N GLY A 235 -14.26 66.52 -33.37
CA GLY A 235 -13.47 67.79 -33.37
C GLY A 235 -14.00 69.19 -33.85
N LYS A 236 -13.71 70.27 -33.07
CA LYS A 236 -13.37 71.66 -33.51
C LYS A 236 -12.97 72.63 -32.35
N ASN A 237 -12.33 73.78 -32.69
CA ASN A 237 -11.67 74.74 -31.78
C ASN A 237 -12.42 76.09 -31.60
N ALA A 238 -12.19 76.81 -30.48
CA ALA A 238 -12.09 78.29 -30.28
C ALA A 238 -12.40 78.65 -28.80
N ALA A 239 -12.08 79.80 -28.19
CA ALA A 239 -10.97 80.78 -28.19
C ALA A 239 -11.43 82.05 -27.40
N ALA A 240 -10.52 82.73 -26.70
CA ALA A 240 -10.58 84.13 -26.19
C ALA A 240 -11.40 84.51 -24.91
N ASN A 241 -10.67 85.03 -23.90
CA ASN A 241 -10.81 86.34 -23.19
C ASN A 241 -12.18 86.83 -22.62
N THR A 242 -12.30 87.59 -21.51
CA THR A 242 -11.36 88.52 -20.83
C THR A 242 -11.83 88.95 -19.41
N HIS A 243 -10.91 89.55 -18.63
CA HIS A 243 -11.10 90.58 -17.57
C HIS A 243 -11.80 90.29 -16.21
N ALA A 244 -11.07 90.68 -15.15
CA ALA A 244 -11.51 91.01 -13.78
C ALA A 244 -12.02 92.49 -13.72
N PRO A 245 -12.53 93.08 -12.60
CA PRO A 245 -12.33 92.70 -11.19
C PRO A 245 -13.54 92.78 -10.21
N ALA A 246 -13.22 92.44 -8.95
CA ALA A 246 -13.92 92.46 -7.65
C ALA A 246 -14.79 93.71 -7.29
N PRO A 247 -15.35 93.87 -6.05
CA PRO A 247 -15.59 92.93 -4.92
C PRO A 247 -17.03 93.00 -4.31
N ALA A 248 -17.45 92.00 -3.50
CA ALA A 248 -18.44 92.22 -2.42
C ALA A 248 -18.49 91.06 -1.39
N ALA A 249 -18.32 91.37 -0.11
CA ALA A 249 -18.48 90.41 0.98
C ALA A 249 -19.90 90.49 1.58
N LEU A 250 -20.80 89.55 1.23
CA LEU A 250 -21.98 89.23 2.06
C LEU A 250 -22.60 87.83 1.81
N ALA A 251 -22.00 86.97 0.96
CA ALA A 251 -22.60 85.69 0.55
C ALA A 251 -22.09 84.45 1.31
N ALA A 252 -21.15 84.60 2.26
CA ALA A 252 -20.47 83.47 2.90
C ALA A 252 -21.25 82.79 4.04
N ALA A 253 -22.21 83.46 4.67
CA ALA A 253 -22.88 82.97 5.88
C ALA A 253 -24.02 81.97 5.61
N LEU A 254 -24.74 82.10 4.49
CA LEU A 254 -25.88 81.23 4.15
C LEU A 254 -25.47 79.96 3.38
N ALA A 255 -24.33 79.98 2.68
CA ALA A 255 -23.79 78.80 2.00
C ALA A 255 -23.29 77.73 2.99
N LEU A 256 -22.77 78.15 4.15
CA LEU A 256 -22.19 77.25 5.16
C LEU A 256 -23.27 76.43 5.91
N ALA A 257 -24.42 77.03 6.19
CA ALA A 257 -25.54 76.34 6.84
C ALA A 257 -26.21 75.30 5.92
N GLY A 258 -26.37 75.62 4.62
CA GLY A 258 -26.90 74.68 3.63
C GLY A 258 -25.96 73.49 3.40
N PHE A 259 -24.65 73.73 3.33
CA PHE A 259 -23.65 72.67 3.16
C PHE A 259 -23.60 71.73 4.37
N LEU A 260 -23.69 72.26 5.61
CA LEU A 260 -23.76 71.44 6.83
C LEU A 260 -25.05 70.61 6.91
N ALA A 261 -26.18 71.10 6.40
CA ALA A 261 -27.43 70.34 6.34
C ALA A 261 -27.38 69.20 5.32
N PHE A 262 -26.82 69.43 4.13
CA PHE A 262 -26.59 68.37 3.13
C PHE A 262 -25.62 67.31 3.63
N VAL A 263 -24.46 67.71 4.15
CA VAL A 263 -23.47 66.78 4.72
C VAL A 263 -24.07 65.96 5.88
N SER A 264 -24.93 66.55 6.71
CA SER A 264 -25.66 65.82 7.75
C SER A 264 -26.60 64.76 7.16
N CYS A 265 -27.39 65.11 6.15
CA CYS A 265 -28.35 64.20 5.52
C CYS A 265 -27.65 63.02 4.82
N ASP A 266 -26.59 63.29 4.05
CA ASP A 266 -25.78 62.26 3.39
C ASP A 266 -25.07 61.36 4.41
N PHE A 267 -24.58 61.91 5.53
CA PHE A 267 -23.96 61.11 6.59
C PHE A 267 -24.98 60.19 7.30
N TYR A 268 -26.23 60.64 7.47
CA TYR A 268 -27.32 59.81 7.98
C TYR A 268 -27.71 58.68 7.01
N HIS A 269 -27.71 58.95 5.69
CA HIS A 269 -27.92 57.90 4.68
C HIS A 269 -26.78 56.87 4.67
N VAL A 270 -25.51 57.31 4.65
CA VAL A 270 -24.35 56.41 4.71
C VAL A 270 -24.32 55.58 5.99
N LEU A 271 -24.72 56.15 7.14
CA LEU A 271 -24.87 55.42 8.41
C LEU A 271 -26.00 54.39 8.38
N ARG A 272 -27.09 54.66 7.66
CA ARG A 272 -28.17 53.69 7.48
C ARG A 272 -27.72 52.54 6.59
N ASP A 273 -27.12 52.83 5.45
CA ASP A 273 -26.68 51.83 4.47
C ASP A 273 -25.58 50.93 5.06
N THR A 274 -24.61 51.49 5.81
CA THR A 274 -23.61 50.69 6.54
C THR A 274 -24.22 49.82 7.65
N ARG A 275 -25.35 50.22 8.23
CA ARG A 275 -26.08 49.41 9.22
C ARG A 275 -26.87 48.27 8.56
N GLU A 276 -27.47 48.51 7.40
CA GLU A 276 -28.13 47.46 6.61
C GLU A 276 -27.09 46.43 6.10
N VAL A 277 -25.96 46.88 5.55
CA VAL A 277 -24.82 46.00 5.17
C VAL A 277 -24.27 45.20 6.36
N SER A 278 -24.17 45.81 7.54
CA SER A 278 -23.76 45.11 8.76
C SER A 278 -24.76 44.02 9.17
N CYS A 279 -26.06 44.31 9.10
CA CYS A 279 -27.12 43.33 9.38
C CYS A 279 -27.14 42.15 8.40
N ASP A 280 -26.81 42.36 7.13
CA ASP A 280 -26.76 41.27 6.14
C ASP A 280 -25.45 40.48 6.22
N THR A 281 -24.33 41.13 6.54
CA THR A 281 -23.06 40.44 6.85
C THR A 281 -23.21 39.51 8.06
N CYS A 282 -23.97 39.92 9.08
CA CYS A 282 -24.31 39.06 10.22
C CYS A 282 -25.17 37.86 9.83
N LYS A 283 -26.14 37.98 8.92
CA LYS A 283 -26.94 36.82 8.46
C LYS A 283 -26.08 35.84 7.66
N VAL A 284 -25.25 36.32 6.74
CA VAL A 284 -24.31 35.46 5.98
C VAL A 284 -23.35 34.72 6.91
N SER A 285 -22.95 35.34 8.02
CA SER A 285 -22.17 34.66 9.06
C SER A 285 -22.97 33.55 9.76
N ASP A 286 -24.24 33.79 10.10
CA ASP A 286 -25.13 32.82 10.75
C ASP A 286 -25.41 31.61 9.84
N ASP A 287 -25.75 31.88 8.57
CA ASP A 287 -25.93 30.86 7.53
C ASP A 287 -24.66 30.00 7.36
N PHE A 288 -23.46 30.61 7.43
CA PHE A 288 -22.20 29.88 7.38
C PHE A 288 -21.95 29.02 8.63
N TYR A 289 -22.37 29.46 9.82
CA TYR A 289 -22.35 28.64 11.03
C TYR A 289 -23.31 27.44 10.92
N HIS A 290 -24.49 27.63 10.37
CA HIS A 290 -25.45 26.54 10.12
C HIS A 290 -24.91 25.52 9.11
N VAL A 291 -24.42 25.95 7.94
CA VAL A 291 -23.80 25.06 6.95
C VAL A 291 -22.57 24.33 7.53
N SER A 292 -21.76 24.99 8.37
CA SER A 292 -20.62 24.37 9.07
C SER A 292 -21.05 23.33 10.12
N ARG A 293 -22.25 23.47 10.70
CA ARG A 293 -22.81 22.49 11.64
C ARG A 293 -23.37 21.28 10.90
N ASP A 294 -24.15 21.51 9.84
CA ASP A 294 -24.78 20.44 9.08
C ASP A 294 -23.73 19.58 8.34
N THR A 295 -22.66 20.20 7.82
CA THR A 295 -21.50 19.46 7.26
C THR A 295 -20.74 18.64 8.32
N ARG A 296 -20.73 19.05 9.59
CA ARG A 296 -20.20 18.22 10.69
C ARG A 296 -21.14 17.08 11.05
N GLU A 297 -22.45 17.30 11.09
CA GLU A 297 -23.44 16.23 11.36
C GLU A 297 -23.39 15.14 10.28
N ILE A 298 -23.32 15.53 9.00
CA ILE A 298 -23.11 14.61 7.88
C ILE A 298 -21.77 13.87 8.00
N SER A 299 -20.68 14.57 8.37
CA SER A 299 -19.37 13.93 8.59
C SER A 299 -19.38 12.90 9.72
N CYS A 300 -20.13 13.16 10.80
CA CYS A 300 -20.30 12.20 11.90
C CYS A 300 -21.13 10.99 11.45
N GLN A 301 -22.25 11.18 10.76
CA GLN A 301 -23.09 10.09 10.26
C GLN A 301 -22.35 9.18 9.27
N VAL A 302 -21.61 9.75 8.32
CA VAL A 302 -20.76 8.97 7.40
C VAL A 302 -19.64 8.21 8.16
N SER A 303 -19.15 8.76 9.27
CA SER A 303 -18.14 8.08 10.11
C SER A 303 -18.74 6.91 10.89
N ASP A 304 -19.94 7.07 11.46
CA ASP A 304 -20.64 6.00 12.20
C ASP A 304 -21.08 4.86 11.27
N ASP A 305 -21.62 5.19 10.08
CA ASP A 305 -21.98 4.20 9.05
C ASP A 305 -20.73 3.43 8.57
N PHE A 306 -19.61 4.13 8.35
CA PHE A 306 -18.33 3.49 8.01
C PHE A 306 -17.82 2.59 9.15
N TYR A 307 -18.03 2.97 10.40
CA TYR A 307 -17.65 2.17 11.57
C TYR A 307 -18.49 0.89 11.71
N TYR A 308 -19.79 0.94 11.38
CA TYR A 308 -20.66 -0.23 11.41
C TYR A 308 -20.32 -1.22 10.27
N VAL A 309 -20.13 -0.73 9.04
CA VAL A 309 -19.69 -1.55 7.90
C VAL A 309 -18.28 -2.13 8.12
N SER A 310 -17.40 -1.40 8.80
CA SER A 310 -16.08 -1.90 9.23
C SER A 310 -16.19 -3.04 10.25
N ARG A 311 -17.24 -3.06 11.09
CA ARG A 311 -17.44 -4.12 12.08
C ARG A 311 -17.96 -5.40 11.43
N ASP A 312 -18.95 -5.28 10.54
CA ASP A 312 -19.50 -6.41 9.79
C ASP A 312 -18.45 -7.07 8.86
N THR A 313 -17.44 -6.32 8.40
CA THR A 313 -16.33 -6.86 7.59
C THR A 313 -15.19 -7.47 8.42
N TYR A 314 -14.99 -7.03 9.68
CA TYR A 314 -14.03 -7.66 10.60
C TYR A 314 -14.52 -9.01 11.11
N GLU A 315 -15.83 -9.20 11.35
CA GLU A 315 -16.36 -10.51 11.77
C GLU A 315 -16.29 -11.58 10.65
N VAL A 316 -16.24 -11.18 9.37
CA VAL A 316 -16.06 -12.09 8.22
C VAL A 316 -14.59 -12.49 7.98
N SER A 317 -13.63 -11.77 8.55
CA SER A 317 -12.19 -11.99 8.28
C SER A 317 -11.45 -12.83 9.34
N ASP A 318 -12.06 -13.06 10.51
CA ASP A 318 -11.52 -13.98 11.54
C ASP A 318 -11.95 -15.45 11.36
N ASP A 319 -12.61 -15.77 10.23
CA ASP A 319 -13.00 -17.12 9.80
C ASP A 319 -11.80 -18.03 9.41
N THR A 320 -10.60 -17.72 9.94
CA THR A 320 -9.50 -18.69 10.09
C THR A 320 -9.77 -19.69 11.23
N TYR A 321 -10.97 -20.27 11.23
CA TYR A 321 -11.33 -21.45 11.99
C TYR A 321 -10.25 -22.53 11.81
N GLU A 322 -9.91 -23.26 12.89
CA GLU A 322 -8.95 -24.37 12.83
C GLU A 322 -9.43 -25.42 11.82
N MET A 323 -8.90 -25.38 10.60
CA MET A 323 -9.22 -26.38 9.57
C MET A 323 -8.84 -27.78 10.06
N ALA A 324 -9.79 -28.72 9.98
CA ALA A 324 -9.64 -30.11 10.42
C ALA A 324 -8.23 -30.68 10.24
N VAL A 325 -7.58 -31.14 11.32
CA VAL A 325 -6.23 -31.74 11.23
C VAL A 325 -6.32 -33.20 10.76
N PRO A 326 -5.68 -33.59 9.63
CA PRO A 326 -5.80 -34.91 9.03
C PRO A 326 -5.17 -36.03 9.88
N LEU A 327 -5.86 -37.17 9.98
CA LEU A 327 -5.42 -38.32 10.79
C LEU A 327 -4.16 -39.05 10.25
N LEU A 328 -3.81 -38.88 8.97
CA LEU A 328 -2.70 -39.62 8.36
C LEU A 328 -1.33 -39.02 8.70
N THR A 329 -0.66 -39.60 9.71
CA THR A 329 0.72 -39.28 10.06
C THR A 329 1.75 -39.88 9.09
N LYS A 330 1.49 -41.07 8.52
CA LYS A 330 2.44 -41.79 7.65
C LYS A 330 2.74 -41.02 6.35
N LYS A 331 4.02 -40.74 6.09
CA LYS A 331 4.51 -40.13 4.85
C LYS A 331 4.04 -40.92 3.61
N ILE A 332 3.40 -40.23 2.67
CA ILE A 332 2.95 -40.81 1.40
C ILE A 332 4.17 -41.04 0.50
N VAL A 333 4.48 -42.31 0.22
CA VAL A 333 5.59 -42.70 -0.68
C VAL A 333 5.02 -43.27 -1.97
N LYS A 334 5.32 -42.63 -3.11
CA LYS A 334 5.01 -43.15 -4.44
C LYS A 334 6.27 -43.82 -5.02
N LYS A 335 6.26 -45.15 -5.13
CA LYS A 335 7.40 -45.96 -5.64
C LYS A 335 7.87 -45.58 -7.05
N ARG A 336 6.99 -44.95 -7.83
CA ARG A 336 7.26 -44.45 -9.18
C ARG A 336 6.36 -43.26 -9.47
N VAL A 337 6.94 -42.17 -9.96
CA VAL A 337 6.19 -40.98 -10.42
C VAL A 337 6.10 -40.93 -11.95
N LYS A 338 7.12 -41.42 -12.67
CA LYS A 338 7.15 -41.45 -14.14
C LYS A 338 6.06 -42.35 -14.72
N GLN A 339 5.11 -41.73 -15.43
CA GLN A 339 3.99 -42.41 -16.09
C GLN A 339 4.44 -43.55 -17.02
N PHE A 340 3.59 -44.58 -17.13
CA PHE A 340 3.79 -45.71 -18.03
C PHE A 340 3.30 -45.35 -19.44
N LYS A 341 4.17 -44.75 -20.26
CA LYS A 341 3.84 -44.42 -21.66
C LYS A 341 3.86 -45.68 -22.54
N ARG A 342 2.91 -45.78 -23.47
CA ARG A 342 2.90 -46.80 -24.54
C ARG A 342 4.17 -46.67 -25.42
N PRO A 343 4.83 -47.75 -25.82
CA PRO A 343 5.98 -47.66 -26.73
C PRO A 343 5.57 -47.04 -28.07
N HIS A 344 6.44 -46.17 -28.61
CA HIS A 344 6.27 -45.40 -29.86
C HIS A 344 5.11 -44.37 -29.86
N SER A 345 4.48 -44.06 -28.72
CA SER A 345 3.53 -42.93 -28.60
C SER A 345 4.18 -41.54 -28.76
N ASP A 346 5.50 -41.51 -28.63
CA ASP A 346 6.40 -40.39 -28.90
C ASP A 346 6.64 -40.16 -30.40
N ARG A 347 6.55 -41.21 -31.22
CA ARG A 347 6.79 -41.15 -32.68
C ARG A 347 5.50 -40.96 -33.49
N TYR A 348 4.38 -41.54 -33.03
CA TYR A 348 3.13 -41.56 -33.78
C TYR A 348 2.00 -40.88 -32.99
N ILE A 349 1.53 -39.73 -33.47
CA ILE A 349 0.49 -38.91 -32.80
C ILE A 349 -0.85 -39.67 -32.64
N GLY A 350 -1.19 -40.54 -33.59
CA GLY A 350 -2.36 -41.43 -33.48
C GLY A 350 -2.24 -42.46 -32.35
N LEU A 351 -1.00 -42.81 -31.95
CA LEU A 351 -0.73 -43.80 -30.92
C LEU A 351 -0.74 -43.14 -29.53
N LYS A 352 -1.93 -43.03 -28.93
CA LYS A 352 -2.11 -42.38 -27.62
C LYS A 352 -1.16 -42.91 -26.54
N THR A 353 -0.73 -42.03 -25.65
CA THR A 353 0.25 -42.28 -24.57
C THR A 353 -0.22 -43.28 -23.51
N SER A 354 -1.54 -43.50 -23.38
CA SER A 354 -2.16 -44.43 -22.45
C SER A 354 -1.62 -45.86 -22.59
N TRP A 355 -1.23 -46.47 -21.47
CA TRP A 355 -0.57 -47.77 -21.44
C TRP A 355 -1.44 -48.88 -22.05
N ARG A 356 -0.83 -49.65 -22.97
CA ARG A 356 -1.38 -50.93 -23.45
C ARG A 356 -0.27 -51.97 -23.44
N ARG A 357 -0.54 -53.17 -22.93
CA ARG A 357 0.43 -54.27 -22.83
C ARG A 357 0.84 -54.72 -24.24
N PRO A 358 2.14 -54.68 -24.62
CA PRO A 358 2.57 -55.12 -25.94
C PRO A 358 2.42 -56.65 -26.08
N LYS A 359 1.81 -57.08 -27.19
CA LYS A 359 1.55 -58.50 -27.50
C LYS A 359 2.59 -59.12 -28.43
N GLY A 360 3.14 -58.36 -29.38
CA GLY A 360 4.03 -58.86 -30.45
C GLY A 360 5.31 -59.54 -29.96
N ILE A 361 5.76 -60.56 -30.71
CA ILE A 361 6.85 -61.44 -30.28
C ILE A 361 8.19 -60.72 -30.13
N ASP A 362 8.52 -59.75 -31.00
CA ASP A 362 9.78 -58.99 -31.00
C ASP A 362 9.76 -57.69 -30.19
N SER A 363 8.67 -57.41 -29.47
CA SER A 363 8.60 -56.22 -28.64
C SER A 363 9.66 -56.25 -27.52
N ARG A 364 10.68 -55.39 -27.63
CA ARG A 364 11.74 -55.20 -26.62
C ARG A 364 11.17 -54.93 -25.23
N VAL A 365 10.03 -54.22 -25.15
CA VAL A 365 9.28 -53.97 -23.90
C VAL A 365 8.68 -55.27 -23.34
N ARG A 366 8.04 -56.10 -24.18
CA ARG A 366 7.50 -57.42 -23.74
C ARG A 366 8.60 -58.34 -23.21
N ARG A 367 9.76 -58.34 -23.89
CA ARG A 367 10.98 -59.08 -23.50
C ARG A 367 11.78 -58.41 -22.36
N LYS A 368 11.33 -57.27 -21.80
CA LYS A 368 11.94 -56.53 -20.68
C LYS A 368 13.40 -56.10 -20.89
N PHE A 369 13.79 -55.71 -22.11
CA PHE A 369 15.12 -55.17 -22.37
C PHE A 369 15.40 -53.91 -21.52
N LYS A 370 16.65 -53.76 -21.04
CA LYS A 370 17.13 -52.53 -20.37
C LYS A 370 17.05 -51.35 -21.35
N GLY A 371 16.86 -50.13 -20.82
CA GLY A 371 16.69 -48.90 -21.61
C GLY A 371 15.28 -48.69 -22.19
N CYS A 372 14.47 -49.74 -22.36
CA CYS A 372 13.08 -49.61 -22.81
C CYS A 372 12.12 -49.16 -21.68
N THR A 373 10.89 -48.78 -22.04
CA THR A 373 9.85 -48.45 -21.06
C THR A 373 9.48 -49.66 -20.20
N LEU A 374 9.71 -49.56 -18.89
CA LEU A 374 9.32 -50.56 -17.90
C LEU A 374 7.80 -50.78 -17.92
N MET A 375 7.36 -52.05 -17.79
CA MET A 375 5.94 -52.41 -17.73
C MET A 375 5.34 -52.15 -16.33
N PRO A 376 4.04 -51.78 -16.21
CA PRO A 376 3.33 -51.81 -14.94
C PRO A 376 3.31 -53.22 -14.34
N ASN A 377 3.47 -53.29 -13.02
CA ASN A 377 3.38 -54.51 -12.23
C ASN A 377 2.85 -54.17 -10.81
N ILE A 378 2.47 -55.20 -10.05
CA ILE A 378 1.96 -55.04 -8.67
C ILE A 378 3.01 -54.42 -7.72
N GLY A 379 4.30 -54.66 -7.97
CA GLY A 379 5.41 -54.14 -7.17
C GLY A 379 5.46 -52.61 -7.09
N TYR A 380 5.03 -51.90 -8.15
CA TYR A 380 4.92 -50.44 -8.15
C TYR A 380 3.72 -49.88 -7.35
N GLY A 381 2.81 -50.73 -6.86
CA GLY A 381 1.67 -50.31 -6.05
C GLY A 381 2.09 -49.57 -4.77
N SER A 382 1.43 -48.46 -4.47
CA SER A 382 1.61 -47.73 -3.20
C SER A 382 1.10 -48.56 -2.02
N ASP A 383 1.63 -48.29 -0.82
CA ASP A 383 1.16 -48.90 0.42
C ASP A 383 -0.36 -48.75 0.62
N LYS A 384 -1.03 -49.81 1.11
CA LYS A 384 -2.49 -49.88 1.30
C LYS A 384 -3.01 -48.72 2.17
N LYS A 385 -2.26 -48.32 3.21
CA LYS A 385 -2.64 -47.19 4.09
C LYS A 385 -2.54 -45.81 3.42
N THR A 386 -1.69 -45.63 2.39
CA THR A 386 -1.47 -44.33 1.70
C THR A 386 -2.01 -44.28 0.27
N ARG A 387 -2.70 -45.36 -0.15
CA ARG A 387 -3.38 -45.45 -1.44
C ARG A 387 -4.59 -44.52 -1.46
N HIS A 388 -4.82 -43.83 -2.58
CA HIS A 388 -5.89 -42.84 -2.78
C HIS A 388 -5.86 -41.56 -1.91
N TYR A 389 -4.82 -41.36 -1.09
CA TYR A 389 -4.59 -40.09 -0.39
C TYR A 389 -3.97 -39.01 -1.30
N LEU A 390 -4.42 -37.77 -1.10
CA LEU A 390 -3.90 -36.53 -1.68
C LEU A 390 -2.65 -36.05 -0.90
N PRO A 391 -1.87 -35.10 -1.45
CA PRO A 391 -0.73 -34.49 -0.76
C PRO A 391 -1.10 -33.81 0.57
N ASN A 392 -2.32 -33.29 0.69
CA ASN A 392 -2.88 -32.69 1.91
C ASN A 392 -3.21 -33.72 3.02
N LYS A 393 -2.92 -35.02 2.81
CA LYS A 393 -3.18 -36.13 3.73
C LYS A 393 -4.67 -36.50 3.94
N PHE A 394 -5.58 -35.98 3.12
CA PHE A 394 -6.96 -36.44 3.05
C PHE A 394 -7.19 -37.42 1.88
N LYS A 395 -8.27 -38.19 1.94
CA LYS A 395 -8.85 -38.86 0.76
C LYS A 395 -9.86 -37.92 0.10
N LYS A 396 -9.84 -37.79 -1.23
CA LYS A 396 -10.89 -37.03 -1.92
C LYS A 396 -12.20 -37.81 -1.97
N PHE A 397 -13.30 -37.14 -1.68
CA PHE A 397 -14.66 -37.58 -1.95
C PHE A 397 -15.31 -36.55 -2.88
N VAL A 398 -15.88 -37.01 -4.00
CA VAL A 398 -16.50 -36.12 -4.99
C VAL A 398 -17.95 -35.89 -4.59
N VAL A 399 -18.33 -34.61 -4.47
CA VAL A 399 -19.65 -34.19 -3.95
C VAL A 399 -20.47 -33.54 -5.07
N HIS A 400 -21.72 -33.96 -5.22
CA HIS A 400 -22.67 -33.47 -6.22
C HIS A 400 -23.79 -32.58 -5.64
N ASN A 401 -24.13 -32.75 -4.36
CA ASN A 401 -25.22 -32.05 -3.67
C ASN A 401 -24.86 -31.78 -2.20
N VAL A 402 -25.72 -31.05 -1.49
CA VAL A 402 -25.50 -30.67 -0.08
C VAL A 402 -25.62 -31.87 0.87
N SER A 403 -26.55 -32.79 0.62
CA SER A 403 -26.76 -34.00 1.45
C SER A 403 -25.55 -34.94 1.48
N GLU A 404 -24.78 -35.00 0.40
CA GLU A 404 -23.52 -35.76 0.34
C GLU A 404 -22.42 -35.21 1.27
N LEU A 405 -22.53 -33.97 1.77
CA LEU A 405 -21.65 -33.45 2.82
C LEU A 405 -21.95 -34.07 4.20
N GLU A 406 -23.19 -34.50 4.45
CA GLU A 406 -23.60 -35.09 5.73
C GLU A 406 -22.92 -36.45 5.94
N LEU A 407 -22.69 -37.19 4.85
CA LEU A 407 -21.85 -38.40 4.83
C LEU A 407 -20.40 -38.14 5.27
N LEU A 408 -19.91 -36.91 5.08
CA LEU A 408 -18.56 -36.49 5.45
C LEU A 408 -18.49 -35.92 6.87
N MET A 409 -19.61 -35.57 7.50
CA MET A 409 -19.66 -35.03 8.87
C MET A 409 -18.97 -35.98 9.89
N MET A 410 -19.24 -37.29 9.81
CA MET A 410 -18.60 -38.31 10.66
C MET A 410 -17.12 -38.58 10.29
N HIS A 411 -16.64 -38.07 9.16
CA HIS A 411 -15.33 -38.42 8.58
C HIS A 411 -14.49 -37.21 8.14
N ASN A 412 -14.80 -36.02 8.64
CA ASN A 412 -14.15 -34.74 8.32
C ASN A 412 -12.60 -34.81 8.37
N ARG A 413 -12.01 -35.46 9.37
CA ARG A 413 -10.55 -35.63 9.52
C ARG A 413 -9.90 -36.68 8.61
N THR A 414 -10.67 -37.38 7.79
CA THR A 414 -10.19 -38.45 6.86
C THR A 414 -10.43 -38.09 5.39
N TYR A 415 -11.57 -37.46 5.08
CA TYR A 415 -11.94 -37.11 3.71
C TYR A 415 -12.03 -35.59 3.52
N CYS A 416 -11.68 -35.14 2.32
CA CYS A 416 -11.88 -33.78 1.85
C CYS A 416 -12.87 -33.77 0.68
N ALA A 417 -13.73 -32.77 0.59
CA ALA A 417 -14.69 -32.64 -0.49
C ALA A 417 -14.02 -32.12 -1.78
N GLU A 418 -14.47 -32.61 -2.93
CA GLU A 418 -14.19 -32.07 -4.26
C GLU A 418 -15.52 -31.87 -4.98
N ILE A 419 -15.92 -30.62 -5.19
CA ILE A 419 -17.23 -30.32 -5.80
C ILE A 419 -17.19 -30.71 -7.28
N ALA A 420 -18.10 -31.58 -7.69
CA ALA A 420 -18.14 -32.16 -9.02
C ALA A 420 -18.28 -31.12 -10.14
N HIS A 421 -17.69 -31.42 -11.29
CA HIS A 421 -17.61 -30.50 -12.44
C HIS A 421 -18.97 -30.14 -13.06
N ASN A 422 -20.03 -30.90 -12.78
CA ASN A 422 -21.40 -30.66 -13.25
C ASN A 422 -22.21 -29.72 -12.34
N VAL A 423 -21.72 -29.40 -11.13
CA VAL A 423 -22.42 -28.50 -10.20
C VAL A 423 -22.27 -27.04 -10.65
N SER A 424 -23.41 -26.33 -10.69
CA SER A 424 -23.52 -24.90 -11.04
C SER A 424 -23.02 -23.99 -9.92
N THR A 425 -22.84 -22.70 -10.22
CA THR A 425 -22.27 -21.70 -9.29
C THR A 425 -23.12 -21.45 -8.05
N ARG A 426 -24.45 -21.37 -8.20
CA ARG A 426 -25.39 -21.21 -7.06
C ARG A 426 -25.27 -22.37 -6.06
N LYS A 427 -25.38 -23.61 -6.53
CA LYS A 427 -25.20 -24.82 -5.71
C LYS A 427 -23.78 -24.98 -5.16
N ARG A 428 -22.76 -24.43 -5.83
CA ARG A 428 -21.39 -24.37 -5.29
C ARG A 428 -21.28 -23.49 -4.06
N LYS A 429 -21.97 -22.33 -4.04
CA LYS A 429 -22.04 -21.45 -2.87
C LYS A 429 -22.66 -22.19 -1.67
N GLU A 430 -23.86 -22.77 -1.87
CA GLU A 430 -24.56 -23.59 -0.85
C GLU A 430 -23.68 -24.72 -0.28
N ILE A 431 -22.98 -25.46 -1.14
CA ILE A 431 -22.07 -26.55 -0.74
C ILE A 431 -20.85 -26.02 0.03
N VAL A 432 -20.30 -24.86 -0.34
CA VAL A 432 -19.14 -24.25 0.36
C VAL A 432 -19.55 -23.72 1.74
N GLU A 433 -20.70 -23.05 1.84
CA GLU A 433 -21.25 -22.55 3.11
C GLU A 433 -21.55 -23.71 4.06
N ARG A 434 -22.23 -24.76 3.58
CA ARG A 434 -22.52 -25.94 4.40
C ARG A 434 -21.24 -26.71 4.78
N ALA A 435 -20.24 -26.77 3.91
CA ALA A 435 -18.97 -27.41 4.24
C ALA A 435 -18.17 -26.65 5.31
N ALA A 436 -18.27 -25.31 5.34
CA ALA A 436 -17.66 -24.49 6.40
C ALA A 436 -18.29 -24.78 7.76
N GLN A 437 -19.62 -24.83 7.84
CA GLN A 437 -20.37 -25.19 9.07
C GLN A 437 -20.00 -26.57 9.64
N LEU A 438 -19.49 -27.49 8.82
CA LEU A 438 -19.17 -28.88 9.19
C LEU A 438 -17.66 -29.12 9.35
N ASP A 439 -16.81 -28.09 9.23
CA ASP A 439 -15.34 -28.20 9.16
C ASP A 439 -14.87 -29.26 8.15
N ILE A 440 -15.44 -29.21 6.93
CA ILE A 440 -15.05 -30.08 5.82
C ILE A 440 -14.15 -29.31 4.86
N VAL A 441 -12.88 -29.72 4.77
CA VAL A 441 -11.92 -29.13 3.82
C VAL A 441 -12.37 -29.36 2.37
N VAL A 442 -12.75 -28.29 1.67
CA VAL A 442 -13.11 -28.32 0.24
C VAL A 442 -11.88 -28.03 -0.63
N THR A 443 -11.47 -29.00 -1.44
CA THR A 443 -10.27 -28.92 -2.30
C THR A 443 -10.35 -27.88 -3.42
N ASN A 444 -11.56 -27.55 -3.88
CA ASN A 444 -11.82 -26.62 -4.98
C ASN A 444 -12.81 -25.51 -4.58
N LYS A 445 -12.68 -24.98 -3.35
CA LYS A 445 -13.56 -23.94 -2.76
C LYS A 445 -13.84 -22.77 -3.71
N LEU A 446 -12.80 -22.23 -4.35
CA LEU A 446 -12.89 -21.07 -5.25
C LEU A 446 -13.32 -21.40 -6.70
N ALA A 447 -13.52 -22.68 -7.05
CA ALA A 447 -13.71 -23.04 -8.45
C ALA A 447 -15.09 -22.63 -8.99
N ARG A 448 -15.08 -21.74 -10.00
CA ARG A 448 -16.23 -21.07 -10.62
C ARG A 448 -16.99 -20.07 -9.72
N LEU A 449 -16.47 -19.76 -8.55
CA LEU A 449 -16.93 -18.62 -7.76
C LEU A 449 -15.97 -17.47 -8.06
N ARG A 450 -16.42 -16.49 -8.84
CA ARG A 450 -15.70 -15.23 -9.04
C ARG A 450 -16.42 -14.13 -8.29
N SER A 451 -15.72 -13.49 -7.37
CA SER A 451 -15.86 -12.07 -7.06
C SER A 451 -15.62 -11.26 -8.33
N GLN A 452 -16.17 -10.06 -8.44
CA GLN A 452 -16.13 -9.28 -9.69
C GLN A 452 -14.70 -8.78 -10.05
N GLU A 453 -13.70 -8.96 -9.18
CA GLU A 453 -12.44 -8.21 -9.17
C GLU A 453 -11.16 -9.06 -9.00
N ASP A 454 -11.23 -10.39 -9.16
CA ASP A 454 -10.06 -11.29 -9.02
C ASP A 454 -9.64 -11.96 -10.37
N GLU A 455 -8.62 -11.39 -11.04
CA GLU A 455 -7.82 -12.03 -12.11
C GLU A 455 -6.30 -11.94 -11.85
#